data_AF-A0A6J6VDV5-F1
#
_entry.id   AF-A0A6J6VDV5-F1
#
_cell.length_a   1.000
_cell.length_b   1.000
_cell.length_c   1.000
_cell.angle_alpha   90.00
_cell.angle_beta   90.00
_cell.angle_gamma   90.00
#
_symmetry.space_group_name_H-M   'P 1'
#
loop_
_entity.id
_entity.type
_entity.pdbx_description
1 polymer ?
#
loop_
_entity_poly.entity_id
_entity_poly.type
_entity_poly.pdbx_seq_one_letter_code
_entity_poly.pdbx_strand_id
1 'polypeptide(L)'
;MVFFAAILPQFIDQQKSNVTAQLLLMGAIFAIVALISDGTYGLLAGTVRQWLSGDVKRLIFMRLTGGIVMIGLGFFTILAAVLA
;
A
#
# COMPACT_ATOMS: atom_id res chain seq x y z
N MET A 1 9.12 2.56 2.49
CA MET A 1 10.51 2.61 2.99
C MET A 1 10.88 3.95 3.62
N VAL A 2 10.54 5.10 3.03
CA VAL A 2 10.84 6.42 3.63
C VAL A 2 10.11 6.65 4.97
N PHE A 3 8.86 6.22 5.09
CA PHE A 3 8.07 6.28 6.34
C PHE A 3 8.74 5.52 7.51
N PHE A 4 9.40 4.38 7.22
CA PHE A 4 10.12 3.59 8.22
C PHE A 4 11.30 4.35 8.82
N ALA A 5 12.15 4.86 7.93
CA ALA A 5 13.37 5.56 8.30
C ALA A 5 13.08 6.87 9.05
N ALA A 6 11.93 7.52 8.77
CA ALA A 6 11.53 8.76 9.43
C ALA A 6 10.95 8.56 10.85
N ILE A 7 10.25 7.44 11.09
CA ILE A 7 9.50 7.20 12.34
C ILE A 7 10.34 6.46 13.37
N LEU A 8 11.10 5.44 12.98
CA LEU A 8 11.94 4.66 13.89
C LEU A 8 12.85 5.50 14.81
N PRO A 9 13.61 6.49 14.31
CA PRO A 9 14.48 7.28 15.17
C PRO A 9 13.75 8.29 16.07
N GLN A 10 12.51 8.67 15.76
CA GLN A 10 11.77 9.67 16.56
C GLN A 10 11.18 9.11 17.86
N PHE A 11 10.94 7.80 17.94
CA PHE A 11 10.36 7.15 19.12
C PHE A 11 11.41 6.53 20.05
N ILE A 12 12.70 6.52 19.67
CA ILE A 12 13.77 5.91 20.46
C ILE A 12 14.32 6.91 21.47
N ASP A 13 14.12 6.61 22.75
CA ASP A 13 14.70 7.38 23.84
C ASP A 13 16.09 6.80 24.17
N GLN A 14 17.14 7.49 23.73
CA GLN A 14 18.52 7.03 23.81
C GLN A 14 19.03 6.92 25.26
N GLN A 15 18.29 7.46 26.25
CA GLN A 15 18.69 7.40 27.67
C GLN A 15 18.27 6.11 28.38
N LYS A 16 17.43 5.26 27.78
CA LYS A 16 17.05 3.96 28.36
C LYS A 16 17.93 2.83 27.85
N SER A 17 18.42 2.00 28.77
CA SER A 17 19.36 0.87 28.58
C SER A 17 18.91 -0.21 27.57
N ASN A 18 17.70 -0.19 27.02
CA ASN A 18 17.19 -1.31 26.21
C ASN A 18 16.59 -0.86 24.86
N VAL A 19 17.43 -0.18 24.07
CA VAL A 19 17.13 0.30 22.71
C VAL A 19 16.73 -0.87 21.78
N THR A 20 17.34 -2.04 21.93
CA THR A 20 17.04 -3.23 21.12
C THR A 20 15.60 -3.73 21.31
N ALA A 21 15.09 -3.75 22.55
CA ALA A 21 13.72 -4.17 22.82
C ALA A 21 12.69 -3.19 22.23
N GLN A 22 13.00 -1.89 22.25
CA GLN A 22 12.12 -0.86 21.69
C GLN A 22 12.05 -0.92 20.16
N LEU A 23 13.19 -1.17 19.51
CA LEU A 23 13.27 -1.43 18.07
C LEU A 23 12.47 -2.68 17.66
N LEU A 24 12.61 -3.77 18.42
CA LEU A 24 11.86 -5.01 18.18
C LEU A 24 10.34 -4.77 18.30
N LEU A 25 9.92 -4.02 19.32
CA LEU A 25 8.51 -3.68 19.53
C LEU A 25 7.95 -2.83 18.38
N MET A 26 8.65 -1.78 17.97
CA MET A 26 8.26 -0.95 16.83
C MET A 26 8.16 -1.76 15.52
N GLY A 27 9.16 -2.61 15.27
CA GLY A 27 9.16 -3.52 14.12
C GLY A 27 7.97 -4.50 14.14
N ALA A 28 7.65 -5.06 15.31
CA ALA A 28 6.52 -5.96 15.47
C ALA A 28 5.17 -5.26 15.24
N ILE A 29 4.98 -4.06 15.80
CA ILE A 29 3.77 -3.26 15.56
C ILE A 29 3.61 -2.99 14.07
N PHE A 30 4.68 -2.59 13.40
CA PHE A 30 4.61 -2.35 11.97
C PHE A 30 4.29 -3.62 11.19
N ALA A 31 4.94 -4.74 11.49
CA ALA A 31 4.68 -6.00 10.80
C ALA A 31 3.21 -6.42 10.93
N ILE A 32 2.60 -6.22 12.11
CA ILE A 32 1.17 -6.48 12.33
C ILE A 32 0.32 -5.53 11.48
N VAL A 33 0.61 -4.23 11.48
CA VAL A 33 -0.15 -3.25 10.68
C VAL A 33 -0.04 -3.55 9.18
N ALA A 34 1.16 -3.86 8.70
CA ALA A 34 1.40 -4.25 7.31
C ALA A 34 0.62 -5.52 6.96
N LEU A 35 0.67 -6.55 7.82
CA LEU A 35 -0.05 -7.80 7.62
C LEU A 35 -1.57 -7.61 7.62
N ILE A 36 -2.12 -6.78 8.50
CA ILE A 36 -3.54 -6.44 8.51
C ILE A 36 -3.91 -5.66 7.24
N SER A 37 -3.09 -4.70 6.83
CA SER A 37 -3.34 -3.88 5.65
C SER A 37 -3.35 -4.73 4.39
N ASP A 38 -2.28 -5.48 4.15
CA ASP A 38 -2.14 -6.37 2.99
C ASP A 38 -3.15 -7.51 3.03
N GLY A 39 -3.41 -8.07 4.22
CA GLY A 39 -4.44 -9.08 4.42
C GLY A 39 -5.84 -8.58 4.07
N THR A 40 -6.19 -7.35 4.47
CA THR A 40 -7.46 -6.72 4.13
C THR A 40 -7.59 -6.53 2.62
N TYR A 41 -6.54 -6.03 1.96
CA TYR A 41 -6.52 -5.92 0.51
C TYR A 41 -6.64 -7.28 -0.18
N GLY A 42 -5.98 -8.32 0.34
CA GLY A 42 -6.07 -9.69 -0.18
C GLY A 42 -7.48 -10.28 -0.08
N LEU A 43 -8.14 -10.13 1.07
CA LEU A 43 -9.51 -10.58 1.29
C LEU A 43 -10.51 -9.83 0.39
N LEU A 44 -10.35 -8.51 0.27
CA LEU A 44 -11.15 -7.68 -0.63
C LEU A 44 -10.94 -8.10 -2.10
N ALA A 45 -9.69 -8.30 -2.53
CA ALA A 45 -9.38 -8.74 -3.88
C ALA A 45 -10.00 -10.13 -4.20
N GLY A 46 -9.97 -11.06 -3.24
CA GLY A 46 -10.62 -12.36 -3.37
C GLY A 46 -12.15 -12.25 -3.50
N THR A 47 -12.76 -11.44 -2.66
CA THR A 47 -14.22 -11.18 -2.68
C THR A 47 -14.65 -10.51 -3.98
N VAL A 48 -13.91 -9.48 -4.40
CA VAL A 48 -14.16 -8.76 -5.65
C VAL A 48 -13.98 -9.70 -6.85
N ARG A 49 -12.94 -10.54 -6.86
CA ARG A 49 -12.73 -11.53 -7.93
C ARG A 49 -13.89 -12.51 -8.04
N GLN A 50 -14.41 -12.99 -6.91
CA GLN A 50 -15.55 -13.91 -6.89
C GLN A 50 -16.85 -13.23 -7.34
N TRP A 51 -17.04 -11.95 -7.00
CA TRP A 51 -18.14 -11.14 -7.52
C TRP A 51 -17.99 -10.85 -9.03
N LEU A 52 -16.78 -10.61 -9.50
CA LEU A 52 -16.48 -10.37 -10.92
C LEU A 52 -16.65 -11.63 -11.79
N SER A 53 -16.34 -12.82 -11.25
CA SER A 53 -16.49 -14.07 -12.01
C SER A 53 -17.94 -14.45 -12.29
N GLY A 54 -18.91 -13.81 -11.63
CA GLY A 54 -20.33 -14.04 -11.88
C GLY A 54 -20.80 -13.54 -13.25
N ASP A 55 -20.13 -12.53 -13.85
CA ASP A 55 -20.55 -11.93 -15.12
C ASP A 55 -19.34 -11.49 -15.98
N VAL A 56 -19.20 -12.10 -17.17
CA VAL A 56 -18.11 -11.79 -18.12
C VAL A 56 -18.11 -10.30 -18.53
N LYS A 57 -19.29 -9.66 -18.62
CA LYS A 57 -19.40 -8.22 -18.93
C LYS A 57 -18.74 -7.34 -17.85
N ARG A 58 -18.82 -7.71 -16.57
CA ARG A 58 -18.22 -6.94 -15.46
C ARG A 58 -16.70 -7.04 -15.48
N LEU A 59 -16.16 -8.22 -15.79
CA LEU A 59 -14.73 -8.43 -16.01
C LEU A 59 -14.17 -7.53 -17.13
N ILE A 60 -14.90 -7.42 -18.24
CA ILE A 60 -14.50 -6.54 -19.36
C ILE A 60 -14.52 -5.07 -18.94
N PHE A 61 -15.57 -4.63 -18.23
CA PHE A 61 -15.68 -3.24 -17.78
C PHE A 61 -14.55 -2.86 -16.79
N MET A 62 -14.24 -3.73 -15.84
CA MET A 62 -13.11 -3.56 -14.91
C MET A 62 -11.77 -3.44 -15.64
N ARG A 63 -11.58 -4.22 -16.71
CA ARG A 63 -10.35 -4.18 -17.50
C ARG A 63 -10.24 -2.89 -18.34
N LEU A 64 -11.36 -2.42 -18.88
CA LEU A 64 -11.45 -1.15 -19.61
C LEU A 64 -11.16 0.04 -18.70
N THR A 65 -11.77 0.10 -17.52
CA THR A 65 -11.53 1.18 -16.56
C THR A 65 -10.07 1.21 -16.13
N GLY A 66 -9.46 0.06 -15.85
CA GLY A 66 -8.02 -0.02 -15.54
C GLY A 66 -7.15 0.52 -16.67
N GLY A 67 -7.45 0.19 -17.93
CA GLY A 67 -6.73 0.71 -19.09
C GLY A 67 -6.86 2.23 -19.26
N ILE A 68 -8.07 2.76 -19.10
CA ILE A 68 -8.34 4.21 -19.17
C ILE A 68 -7.57 4.96 -18.08
N VAL A 69 -7.57 4.43 -16.85
CA VAL A 69 -6.81 5.02 -15.73
C VAL A 69 -5.31 5.01 -16.02
N MET A 70 -4.75 3.91 -16.54
CA MET A 70 -3.33 3.83 -16.88
C MET A 70 -2.94 4.82 -17.99
N ILE A 71 -3.78 4.98 -19.01
CA ILE A 71 -3.55 5.99 -20.06
C ILE A 71 -3.63 7.40 -19.47
N GLY A 72 -4.64 7.69 -18.64
CA GLY A 72 -4.81 8.98 -17.99
C GLY A 72 -3.64 9.34 -17.07
N LEU A 73 -3.14 8.38 -16.29
CA LEU A 73 -1.94 8.55 -15.47
C LEU A 73 -0.70 8.81 -16.32
N GLY A 74 -0.53 8.12 -17.45
CA GLY A 74 0.58 8.37 -18.38
C GLY A 74 0.54 9.78 -18.98
N PHE A 75 -0.64 10.26 -19.37
CA PHE A 75 -0.80 11.65 -19.79
C PHE A 75 -0.49 12.63 -18.66
N PHE A 76 -1.00 12.35 -17.46
CA PHE A 76 -0.76 13.19 -16.28
C PHE A 76 0.73 13.27 -15.93
N THR A 77 1.47 12.16 -15.98
CA THR A 77 2.91 12.15 -15.69
C THR A 77 3.71 12.93 -16.73
N ILE A 78 3.36 12.82 -18.02
CA ILE A 78 3.98 13.65 -19.08
C ILE A 78 3.68 15.13 -18.85
N LEU A 79 2.43 15.48 -18.55
CA LEU A 79 2.04 16.87 -18.29
C LEU A 79 2.77 17.45 -17.07
N ALA A 80 2.84 16.67 -15.99
CA ALA A 80 3.53 17.06 -14.76
C ALA A 80 5.04 17.23 -14.99
N ALA A 81 5.66 16.37 -15.80
CA ALA A 81 7.07 16.49 -16.15
C ALA A 81 7.40 17.71 -17.04
N VAL A 82 6.44 18.19 -17.83
CA VAL A 82 6.60 19.40 -18.66
C VAL A 82 6.39 20.69 -17.84
N LEU A 83 5.60 20.63 -16.77
CA LEU A 83 5.30 21.76 -15.88
C LEU A 83 6.32 21.93 -14.73
N ALA A 84 7.14 20.90 -14.45
CA ALA A 84 8.18 20.90 -13.42
C ALA A 84 9.52 21.36 -13.96
#